data_AF-A0A8H7EKT7-F1
#
_entry.id   AF-A0A8H7EKT7-F1
#
_cell.length_a   1.000
_cell.length_b   1.000
_cell.length_c   1.000
_cell.angle_alpha   90.00
_cell.angle_beta   90.00
_cell.angle_gamma   90.00
#
_symmetry.space_group_name_H-M   'P 1'
#
loop_
_entity.id
_entity.type
_entity.pdbx_description
1 polymer ?
#
loop_
_entity_poly.entity_id
_entity_poly.type
_entity_poly.pdbx_seq_one_letter_code
_entity_poly.pdbx_strand_id
1 'polypeptide(L)'
;MFTKTILSATALLAGVATAATAPGFPIQVSQNLTVIYGNNTVSPGGELIPRPETAQRPTISSPVWFADEQGPGRCVLLMVDLDVPRNNSRVQLVHWIATNVTRSVPISANTTGSPLVIPSDNPVPYLQPSPPVGDIPHSYTFILMAQPRNFSIPSVYDDLADNRVGFNVSQFAADANLTTGIAATWITVQNLTETPTNTSFPPPRPSPSPTGDGANSDGSASGDASGMMIAGRTFWAAMSTTVLAVVFAIAL
;
A
#
# COMPACT_ATOMS: atom_id res chain seq x y z
N MET A 1 -19.18 -25.72 -51.85
CA MET A 1 -18.01 -25.24 -51.09
C MET A 1 -18.53 -24.66 -49.79
N PHE A 2 -18.29 -25.34 -48.66
CA PHE A 2 -18.79 -24.93 -47.35
C PHE A 2 -17.73 -24.08 -46.64
N THR A 3 -18.00 -22.78 -46.47
CA THR A 3 -17.12 -21.87 -45.75
C THR A 3 -17.30 -22.07 -44.25
N LYS A 4 -16.26 -22.55 -43.57
CA LYS A 4 -16.20 -22.64 -42.10
C LYS A 4 -15.76 -21.28 -41.56
N THR A 5 -16.68 -20.57 -40.91
CA THR A 5 -16.37 -19.37 -40.14
C THR A 5 -15.73 -19.78 -38.82
N ILE A 6 -14.44 -19.51 -38.66
CA ILE A 6 -13.72 -19.70 -37.40
C ILE A 6 -13.96 -18.46 -36.55
N LEU A 7 -14.70 -18.61 -35.46
CA LEU A 7 -14.84 -17.59 -34.41
C LEU A 7 -13.59 -17.66 -33.52
N SER A 8 -12.67 -16.70 -33.70
CA SER A 8 -11.56 -16.49 -32.78
C SER A 8 -12.05 -15.74 -31.54
N ALA A 9 -12.15 -16.42 -30.41
CA ALA A 9 -12.44 -15.79 -29.12
C ALA A 9 -11.14 -15.15 -28.57
N THR A 10 -11.00 -13.84 -28.75
CA THR A 10 -9.95 -13.06 -28.08
C THR A 10 -10.34 -12.87 -26.62
N ALA A 11 -9.76 -13.64 -25.71
CA ALA A 11 -9.88 -13.40 -24.28
C ALA A 11 -9.08 -12.12 -23.95
N LEU A 12 -9.78 -11.01 -23.67
CA LEU A 12 -9.16 -9.86 -23.02
C LEU A 12 -8.75 -10.29 -21.60
N LEU A 13 -7.44 -10.45 -21.37
CA LEU A 13 -6.91 -10.36 -20.02
C LEU A 13 -7.06 -8.90 -19.56
N ALA A 14 -8.12 -8.61 -18.83
CA ALA A 14 -8.19 -7.39 -18.02
C ALA A 14 -7.11 -7.52 -16.95
N GLY A 15 -5.95 -6.88 -17.18
CA GLY A 15 -4.92 -6.76 -16.16
C GLY A 15 -5.51 -6.05 -14.95
N VAL A 16 -5.53 -6.74 -13.81
CA VAL A 16 -5.86 -6.10 -12.52
C VAL A 16 -4.79 -5.06 -12.27
N ALA A 17 -5.11 -3.79 -12.51
CA ALA A 17 -4.24 -2.69 -12.14
C ALA A 17 -4.11 -2.71 -10.61
N THR A 18 -2.93 -3.07 -10.11
CA THR A 18 -2.65 -2.98 -8.68
C THR A 18 -2.52 -1.50 -8.32
N ALA A 19 -3.40 -1.01 -7.45
CA ALA A 19 -3.31 0.36 -6.97
C ALA A 19 -1.98 0.56 -6.22
N ALA A 20 -1.24 1.62 -6.56
CA ALA A 20 0.04 1.93 -5.93
C ALA A 20 -0.12 2.35 -4.46
N THR A 21 -1.31 2.77 -4.03
CA THR A 21 -1.60 3.16 -2.66
C THR A 21 -2.69 2.29 -2.07
N ALA A 22 -2.70 2.14 -0.74
CA ALA A 22 -3.73 1.35 -0.07
C ALA A 22 -5.14 1.90 -0.34
N PRO A 23 -6.16 1.03 -0.35
CA PRO A 23 -7.57 1.45 -0.37
C PRO A 23 -7.87 2.58 0.63
N GLY A 24 -8.42 3.69 0.14
CA GLY A 24 -8.79 4.85 0.96
C GLY A 24 -7.61 5.68 1.48
N PHE A 25 -6.37 5.45 1.02
CA PHE A 25 -5.28 6.39 1.25
C PHE A 25 -5.56 7.69 0.50
N PRO A 26 -5.37 8.88 1.10
CA PRO A 26 -5.94 10.10 0.52
C PRO A 26 -5.10 10.74 -0.61
N ILE A 27 -3.84 10.33 -0.78
CA ILE A 27 -2.96 10.82 -1.86
C ILE A 27 -2.77 9.70 -2.87
N GLN A 28 -3.33 9.84 -4.07
CA GLN A 28 -3.27 8.81 -5.10
C GLN A 28 -2.05 9.02 -6.03
N VAL A 29 -1.36 7.92 -6.35
CA VAL A 29 -0.29 7.89 -7.35
C VAL A 29 -0.41 6.64 -8.22
N SER A 30 0.11 6.69 -9.45
CA SER A 30 -0.01 5.60 -10.43
C SER A 30 1.26 4.77 -10.59
N GLN A 31 2.40 5.27 -10.10
CA GLN A 31 3.70 4.61 -10.22
C GLN A 31 3.99 3.77 -8.99
N ASN A 32 4.45 2.53 -9.20
CA ASN A 32 4.75 1.59 -8.11
C ASN A 32 6.18 1.75 -7.60
N LEU A 33 6.34 1.92 -6.29
CA LEU A 33 7.63 1.73 -5.61
C LEU A 33 7.94 0.25 -5.48
N THR A 34 9.22 -0.08 -5.52
CA THR A 34 9.71 -1.39 -5.09
C THR A 34 10.08 -1.30 -3.61
N VAL A 35 9.46 -2.14 -2.79
CA VAL A 35 9.77 -2.28 -1.36
C VAL A 35 10.26 -3.71 -1.12
N ILE A 36 11.38 -3.86 -0.44
CA ILE A 36 12.03 -5.15 -0.18
C ILE A 36 12.31 -5.30 1.32
N TYR A 37 11.75 -6.34 1.94
CA TYR A 37 12.05 -6.77 3.30
C TYR A 37 12.90 -8.04 3.25
N GLY A 38 14.18 -7.95 3.61
CA GLY A 38 15.11 -9.08 3.47
C GLY A 38 15.20 -9.55 2.02
N ASN A 39 14.72 -10.77 1.75
CA ASN A 39 14.66 -11.35 0.41
C ASN A 39 13.27 -11.24 -0.25
N ASN A 40 12.26 -10.71 0.46
CA ASN A 40 10.91 -10.58 -0.05
C ASN A 40 10.74 -9.23 -0.76
N THR A 41 10.44 -9.27 -2.06
CA THR A 41 10.06 -8.08 -2.84
C THR A 41 8.54 -8.00 -2.87
N VAL A 42 7.99 -6.93 -2.29
CA VAL A 42 6.53 -6.72 -2.19
C VAL A 42 5.91 -6.73 -3.58
N SER A 43 5.08 -7.72 -3.86
CA SER A 43 4.34 -7.84 -5.12
C SER A 43 3.22 -8.89 -5.01
N PRO A 44 1.94 -8.53 -5.25
CA PRO A 44 1.43 -7.20 -5.59
C PRO A 44 1.40 -6.23 -4.40
N GLY A 45 1.08 -4.95 -4.65
CA GLY A 45 0.75 -4.02 -3.56
C GLY A 45 -0.38 -4.58 -2.68
N GLY A 46 -0.20 -4.47 -1.37
CA GLY A 46 -1.10 -5.05 -0.36
C GLY A 46 -0.71 -6.43 0.15
N GLU A 47 0.40 -6.98 -0.31
CA GLU A 47 0.94 -8.25 0.18
C GLU A 47 1.02 -8.28 1.72
N LEU A 48 0.61 -9.40 2.31
CA LEU A 48 0.70 -9.63 3.75
C LEU A 48 2.13 -10.01 4.13
N ILE A 49 2.84 -9.08 4.75
CA ILE A 49 4.21 -9.28 5.20
C ILE A 49 4.20 -9.76 6.65
N PRO A 50 4.90 -10.86 6.99
CA PRO A 50 5.02 -11.31 8.36
C PRO A 50 5.61 -10.21 9.25
N ARG A 51 4.96 -9.91 10.39
CA ARG A 51 5.40 -8.87 11.32
C ARG A 51 6.90 -8.93 11.66
N PRO A 52 7.50 -10.11 11.98
CA PRO A 52 8.94 -10.17 12.29
C PRO A 52 9.85 -9.70 11.15
N GLU A 53 9.46 -9.87 9.89
CA GLU A 53 10.26 -9.41 8.73
C GLU A 53 10.32 -7.89 8.63
N THR A 54 9.32 -7.20 9.20
CA THR A 54 9.25 -5.74 9.24
C THR A 54 10.01 -5.13 10.42
N ALA A 55 10.80 -5.91 11.17
CA ALA A 55 11.56 -5.39 12.31
C ALA A 55 12.62 -4.36 11.92
N GLN A 56 13.12 -4.43 10.68
CA GLN A 56 14.04 -3.45 10.11
C GLN A 56 13.36 -2.73 8.95
N ARG A 57 13.71 -1.45 8.73
CA ARG A 57 13.19 -0.68 7.60
C ARG A 57 13.54 -1.38 6.27
N PRO A 58 12.64 -1.36 5.27
CA PRO A 58 12.87 -2.02 4.00
C PRO A 58 13.91 -1.29 3.14
N THR A 59 14.43 -1.99 2.15
CA THR A 59 15.10 -1.36 1.00
C THR A 59 14.04 -0.87 0.03
N ILE A 60 14.18 0.37 -0.45
CA ILE A 60 13.20 0.99 -1.36
C ILE A 60 13.91 1.42 -2.62
N SER A 61 13.26 1.18 -3.77
CA SER A 61 13.68 1.67 -5.08
C SER A 61 12.48 2.31 -5.80
N SER A 62 12.73 3.31 -6.65
CA SER A 62 11.70 3.96 -7.45
C SER A 62 12.02 3.83 -8.94
N PRO A 63 11.04 3.43 -9.78
CA PRO A 63 11.24 3.35 -11.23
C PRO A 63 11.27 4.75 -11.87
N VAL A 64 10.67 5.74 -11.21
CA VAL A 64 10.57 7.12 -11.68
C VAL A 64 11.28 8.07 -10.74
N TRP A 65 11.82 9.15 -11.29
CA TRP A 65 12.45 10.23 -10.52
C TRP A 65 12.23 11.55 -11.21
N PHE A 66 12.09 12.62 -10.44
CA PHE A 66 11.90 13.96 -10.99
C PHE A 66 13.20 14.77 -10.95
N ALA A 67 13.29 15.73 -11.87
CA ALA A 67 14.35 16.72 -11.93
C ALA A 67 13.74 18.05 -12.34
N ASP A 68 14.40 19.14 -11.97
CA ASP A 68 14.08 20.50 -12.40
C ASP A 68 15.35 21.18 -12.97
N GLU A 69 15.29 22.48 -13.21
CA GLU A 69 16.42 23.28 -13.74
C GLU A 69 17.67 23.25 -12.84
N GLN A 70 17.52 22.90 -11.55
CA GLN A 70 18.60 22.77 -10.57
C GLN A 70 19.13 21.32 -10.50
N GLY A 71 18.64 20.43 -11.36
CA GLY A 71 19.06 19.04 -11.47
C GLY A 71 18.12 18.06 -10.76
N PRO A 72 18.60 16.86 -10.37
CA PRO A 72 17.78 15.85 -9.70
C PRO A 72 17.14 16.40 -8.42
N GLY A 73 15.85 16.11 -8.28
CA GLY A 73 15.08 16.45 -7.09
C GLY A 73 15.46 15.58 -5.89
N ARG A 74 15.13 16.08 -4.70
CA ARG A 74 15.08 15.28 -3.46
C ARG A 74 13.63 14.89 -3.19
N CYS A 75 13.44 13.83 -2.43
CA CYS A 75 12.10 13.38 -2.05
C CYS A 75 11.92 13.33 -0.53
N VAL A 76 10.65 13.42 -0.13
CA VAL A 76 10.19 13.01 1.20
C VAL A 76 9.53 11.64 1.05
N LEU A 77 9.98 10.67 1.84
CA LEU A 77 9.37 9.35 1.93
C LEU A 77 8.51 9.30 3.19
N LEU A 78 7.26 8.87 3.05
CA LEU A 78 6.37 8.59 4.17
C LEU A 78 5.96 7.12 4.21
N MET A 79 5.82 6.58 5.41
CA MET A 79 5.13 5.32 5.67
C MET A 79 3.99 5.58 6.66
N VAL A 80 2.76 5.28 6.27
CA VAL A 80 1.57 5.61 7.06
C VAL A 80 0.65 4.40 7.16
N ASP A 81 0.29 4.04 8.39
CA ASP A 81 -0.78 3.10 8.72
C ASP A 81 -2.12 3.85 8.72
N LEU A 82 -3.17 3.27 8.15
CA LEU A 82 -4.52 3.86 8.11
C LEU A 82 -5.49 3.20 9.09
N ASP A 83 -5.10 2.10 9.73
CA ASP A 83 -6.01 1.15 10.35
C ASP A 83 -5.87 1.10 11.88
N VAL A 84 -5.26 2.11 12.52
CA VAL A 84 -5.10 2.12 13.98
C VAL A 84 -6.45 2.29 14.68
N PRO A 85 -6.85 1.35 15.56
CA PRO A 85 -8.13 1.44 16.25
C PRO A 85 -8.12 2.53 17.34
N ARG A 86 -9.08 3.45 17.28
CA ARG A 86 -9.32 4.51 18.27
C ARG A 86 -10.81 4.83 18.36
N ASN A 87 -11.38 4.81 19.57
CA ASN A 87 -12.75 5.27 19.84
C ASN A 87 -13.79 4.71 18.85
N ASN A 88 -13.77 3.38 18.62
CA ASN A 88 -14.66 2.68 17.68
C ASN A 88 -14.54 3.12 16.21
N SER A 89 -13.40 3.73 15.83
CA SER A 89 -13.04 4.10 14.47
C SER A 89 -11.58 3.74 14.18
N ARG A 90 -11.14 3.93 12.93
CA ARG A 90 -9.77 3.73 12.45
C ARG A 90 -9.13 5.09 12.17
N VAL A 91 -7.91 5.33 12.65
CA VAL A 91 -7.15 6.58 12.44
C VAL A 91 -5.78 6.27 11.86
N GLN A 92 -5.11 7.29 11.31
CA GLN A 92 -3.78 7.10 10.76
C GLN A 92 -2.69 7.15 11.84
N LEU A 93 -1.57 6.47 11.57
CA LEU A 93 -0.33 6.55 12.33
C LEU A 93 0.83 6.68 11.37
N VAL A 94 1.75 7.61 11.64
CA VAL A 94 2.96 7.75 10.84
C VAL A 94 4.10 6.86 11.37
N HIS A 95 4.51 5.91 10.55
CA HIS A 95 5.57 4.96 10.87
C HIS A 95 6.95 5.48 10.48
N TRP A 96 7.05 6.31 9.45
CA TRP A 96 8.33 6.82 8.97
C TRP A 96 8.13 8.10 8.18
N ILE A 97 8.95 9.11 8.43
CA ILE A 97 9.16 10.26 7.54
C ILE A 97 10.66 10.41 7.35
N ALA A 98 11.13 10.20 6.13
CA ALA A 98 12.50 10.47 5.74
C ALA A 98 12.55 11.63 4.76
N THR A 99 13.45 12.57 4.99
CA THR A 99 13.66 13.74 4.12
C THR A 99 14.98 13.61 3.39
N ASN A 100 15.17 14.45 2.38
CA ASN A 100 16.39 14.50 1.57
C ASN A 100 16.74 13.14 0.94
N VAL A 101 15.71 12.34 0.62
CA VAL A 101 15.90 11.06 -0.05
C VAL A 101 16.39 11.32 -1.48
N THR A 102 17.46 10.64 -1.86
CA THR A 102 18.06 10.75 -3.20
C THR A 102 18.17 9.37 -3.86
N ARG A 103 18.46 9.37 -5.16
CA ARG A 103 18.79 8.14 -5.89
C ARG A 103 20.30 7.97 -5.96
N SER A 104 20.76 6.72 -5.90
CA SER A 104 22.18 6.38 -6.12
C SER A 104 22.67 6.85 -7.50
N VAL A 105 23.91 7.32 -7.58
CA VAL A 105 24.58 7.91 -8.76
C VAL A 105 25.65 6.92 -9.26
N PRO A 106 25.89 6.75 -10.59
CA PRO A 106 25.44 7.56 -11.71
C PRO A 106 23.96 7.39 -12.08
N ILE A 107 23.38 8.50 -12.54
CA ILE A 107 22.05 8.56 -13.18
C ILE A 107 22.19 7.89 -14.56
N SER A 108 22.35 6.57 -14.61
CA SER A 108 22.19 5.87 -15.87
C SER A 108 20.69 5.83 -16.21
N ALA A 109 20.35 5.82 -17.49
CA ALA A 109 18.97 5.81 -17.97
C ALA A 109 18.19 4.53 -17.59
N ASN A 110 18.79 3.62 -16.82
CA ASN A 110 18.23 2.34 -16.42
C ASN A 110 18.58 2.00 -14.96
N THR A 111 18.19 2.83 -14.00
CA THR A 111 18.33 2.56 -12.55
C THR A 111 17.07 1.91 -11.95
N THR A 112 16.20 1.31 -12.76
CA THR A 112 15.03 0.57 -12.26
C THR A 112 15.53 -0.54 -11.34
N GLY A 113 15.35 -0.36 -10.03
CA GLY A 113 15.79 -1.31 -9.00
C GLY A 113 16.96 -0.87 -8.12
N SER A 114 17.69 0.21 -8.43
CA SER A 114 18.75 0.71 -7.53
C SER A 114 18.15 1.28 -6.23
N PRO A 115 18.68 0.90 -5.05
CA PRO A 115 18.20 1.43 -3.77
C PRO A 115 18.30 2.96 -3.70
N LEU A 116 17.27 3.56 -3.12
CA LEU A 116 17.28 4.94 -2.69
C LEU A 116 18.28 5.14 -1.56
N VAL A 117 18.95 6.29 -1.57
CA VAL A 117 19.78 6.73 -0.46
C VAL A 117 18.88 7.48 0.51
N ILE A 118 18.56 6.83 1.62
CA ILE A 118 17.71 7.38 2.67
C ILE A 118 18.57 7.74 3.88
N PRO A 119 18.70 9.05 4.21
CA PRO A 119 19.47 9.49 5.37
C PRO A 119 19.09 8.76 6.67
N SER A 120 20.04 8.67 7.60
CA SER A 120 19.79 8.08 8.92
C SER A 120 19.07 9.06 9.85
N ASP A 121 19.41 10.35 9.74
CA ASP A 121 18.77 11.43 10.51
C ASP A 121 17.44 11.80 9.85
N ASN A 122 16.37 11.23 10.39
CA ASN A 122 15.01 11.35 9.87
C ASN A 122 14.12 11.98 10.93
N PRO A 123 13.25 12.94 10.55
CA PRO A 123 12.37 13.63 11.49
C PRO A 123 11.43 12.67 12.23
N VAL A 124 10.99 11.61 11.57
CA VAL A 124 10.23 10.54 12.21
C VAL A 124 10.92 9.22 11.86
N PRO A 125 11.75 8.64 12.73
CA PRO A 125 12.45 7.39 12.47
C PRO A 125 11.48 6.23 12.18
N TYR A 126 11.94 5.22 11.44
CA TYR A 126 11.14 4.03 11.14
C TYR A 126 10.67 3.35 12.43
N LEU A 127 9.37 3.11 12.51
CA LEU A 127 8.72 2.33 13.55
C LEU A 127 8.15 1.06 12.92
N GLN A 128 8.51 -0.10 13.48
CA GLN A 128 8.01 -1.40 13.01
C GLN A 128 6.47 -1.45 13.04
N PRO A 129 5.81 -1.92 11.96
CA PRO A 129 4.42 -2.37 11.98
C PRO A 129 4.09 -3.24 13.19
N SER A 130 3.19 -2.78 14.04
CA SER A 130 2.77 -3.51 15.25
C SER A 130 1.26 -3.41 15.48
N PRO A 131 0.44 -3.99 14.59
CA PRO A 131 -1.00 -4.11 14.82
C PRO A 131 -1.29 -4.78 16.18
N PRO A 132 -2.40 -4.44 16.84
CA PRO A 132 -2.86 -5.18 18.00
C PRO A 132 -3.12 -6.66 17.65
N VAL A 133 -2.86 -7.55 18.61
CA VAL A 133 -3.19 -8.98 18.45
C VAL A 133 -4.70 -9.15 18.34
N GLY A 134 -5.14 -9.92 17.35
CA GLY A 134 -6.57 -10.18 17.10
C GLY A 134 -7.28 -9.14 16.24
N ASP A 135 -6.59 -8.06 15.87
CA ASP A 135 -7.13 -7.10 14.91
C ASP A 135 -6.95 -7.60 13.47
N ILE A 136 -7.59 -6.91 12.52
CA ILE A 136 -7.41 -7.13 11.09
C ILE A 136 -5.97 -6.83 10.66
N PRO A 137 -5.53 -7.29 9.49
CA PRO A 137 -4.31 -6.77 8.88
C PRO A 137 -4.42 -5.25 8.67
N HIS A 138 -3.43 -4.50 9.16
CA HIS A 138 -3.33 -3.06 8.94
C HIS A 138 -2.64 -2.78 7.61
N SER A 139 -3.03 -1.70 6.93
CA SER A 139 -2.50 -1.26 5.64
C SER A 139 -1.47 -0.16 5.82
N TYR A 140 -0.24 -0.41 5.40
CA TYR A 140 0.87 0.53 5.50
C TYR A 140 1.25 1.02 4.10
N THR A 141 0.97 2.30 3.81
CA THR A 141 1.31 2.91 2.53
C THR A 141 2.66 3.59 2.60
N PHE A 142 3.56 3.21 1.70
CA PHE A 142 4.80 3.92 1.39
C PHE A 142 4.54 4.88 0.25
N ILE A 143 4.78 6.17 0.44
CA ILE A 143 4.64 7.16 -0.63
C ILE A 143 5.87 8.04 -0.70
N LEU A 144 6.37 8.23 -1.91
CA LEU A 144 7.47 9.12 -2.22
C LEU A 144 6.91 10.40 -2.83
N MET A 145 7.19 11.54 -2.20
CA MET A 145 6.71 12.86 -2.60
C MET A 145 7.88 13.74 -3.03
N ALA A 146 7.69 14.60 -4.02
CA ALA A 146 8.70 15.58 -4.42
C ALA A 146 8.96 16.56 -3.27
N GLN A 147 10.22 16.71 -2.86
CA GLN A 147 10.60 17.65 -1.82
C GLN A 147 10.91 19.02 -2.44
N PRO A 148 10.25 20.11 -1.98
CA PRO A 148 10.63 21.47 -2.34
C PRO A 148 12.12 21.77 -2.04
N ARG A 149 12.75 22.65 -2.82
CA ARG A 149 14.19 22.96 -2.68
C ARG A 149 14.54 23.58 -1.32
N ASN A 150 13.68 24.45 -0.80
CA ASN A 150 13.81 25.07 0.53
C ASN A 150 12.87 24.40 1.55
N PHE A 151 12.79 23.08 1.51
CA PHE A 151 11.88 22.33 2.37
C PHE A 151 12.30 22.38 3.83
N SER A 152 11.31 22.61 4.69
CA SER A 152 11.37 22.39 6.12
C SER A 152 10.05 21.77 6.55
N ILE A 153 10.08 20.94 7.59
CA ILE A 153 8.87 20.46 8.21
C ILE A 153 8.28 21.61 9.05
N PRO A 154 6.99 21.92 8.92
CA PRO A 154 6.34 22.91 9.78
C PRO A 154 6.47 22.53 11.26
N SER A 155 6.78 23.51 12.12
CA SER A 155 7.09 23.27 13.54
C SER A 155 5.96 22.64 14.35
N VAL A 156 4.72 22.70 13.86
CA VAL A 156 3.58 21.97 14.45
C VAL A 156 3.78 20.45 14.43
N TYR A 157 4.73 19.94 13.65
CA TYR A 157 5.07 18.52 13.55
C TYR A 157 6.41 18.16 14.23
N ASP A 158 7.02 19.06 15.01
CA ASP A 158 8.32 18.83 15.64
C ASP A 158 8.31 17.65 16.64
N ASP A 159 7.16 17.35 17.25
CA ASP A 159 6.97 16.27 18.23
C ASP A 159 6.45 14.96 17.59
N LEU A 160 6.32 14.92 16.27
CA LEU A 160 5.65 13.83 15.56
C LEU A 160 6.36 12.49 15.72
N ALA A 161 7.67 12.49 16.01
CA ALA A 161 8.42 11.27 16.33
C ALA A 161 7.87 10.55 17.57
N ASP A 162 7.35 11.31 18.54
CA ASP A 162 6.80 10.83 19.81
C ASP A 162 5.26 10.72 19.75
N ASN A 163 4.59 11.60 19.00
CA ASN A 163 3.13 11.71 18.93
C ASN A 163 2.54 11.31 17.57
N ARG A 164 2.75 10.05 17.17
CA ARG A 164 2.45 9.54 15.81
C ARG A 164 0.98 9.25 15.51
N VAL A 165 0.16 9.00 16.52
CA VAL A 165 -1.23 8.53 16.38
C VAL A 165 -2.17 9.69 16.08
N GLY A 166 -3.06 9.52 15.11
CA GLY A 166 -3.96 10.58 14.66
C GLY A 166 -3.31 11.50 13.63
N PHE A 167 -2.16 11.10 13.07
CA PHE A 167 -1.54 11.80 11.95
C PHE A 167 -2.53 11.97 10.79
N ASN A 168 -2.42 13.08 10.06
CA ASN A 168 -3.21 13.33 8.87
C ASN A 168 -2.26 13.62 7.71
N VAL A 169 -2.03 12.62 6.86
CA VAL A 169 -1.07 12.72 5.76
C VAL A 169 -1.45 13.81 4.74
N SER A 170 -2.75 14.05 4.52
CA SER A 170 -3.20 15.11 3.61
C SER A 170 -2.93 16.49 4.17
N GLN A 171 -3.18 16.69 5.47
CA GLN A 171 -2.89 17.95 6.14
C GLN A 171 -1.38 18.21 6.17
N PHE A 172 -0.59 17.20 6.54
CA PHE A 172 0.87 17.30 6.53
C PHE A 172 1.40 17.64 5.14
N ALA A 173 0.90 16.97 4.09
CA ALA A 173 1.31 17.25 2.72
C ALA A 173 0.95 18.68 2.29
N ALA A 174 -0.22 19.18 2.67
CA ALA A 174 -0.62 20.56 2.41
C ALA A 174 0.29 21.57 3.14
N ASP A 175 0.47 21.40 4.45
CA ASP A 175 1.24 22.32 5.29
C ASP A 175 2.73 22.35 4.90
N ALA A 176 3.28 21.20 4.52
CA ALA A 176 4.69 21.05 4.12
C ALA A 176 4.91 21.28 2.61
N ASN A 177 3.88 21.71 1.87
CA ASN A 177 3.91 21.98 0.43
C ASN A 177 4.39 20.78 -0.42
N LEU A 178 3.97 19.57 -0.04
CA LEU A 178 4.23 18.33 -0.77
C LEU A 178 3.07 18.08 -1.75
N THR A 179 3.13 18.72 -2.92
CA THR A 179 2.02 18.72 -3.89
C THR A 179 2.10 17.62 -4.94
N THR A 180 3.27 16.98 -5.09
CA THR A 180 3.54 16.03 -6.18
C THR A 180 3.96 14.68 -5.63
N GLY A 181 3.09 13.67 -5.79
CA GLY A 181 3.42 12.27 -5.52
C GLY A 181 4.18 11.65 -6.69
N ILE A 182 5.28 10.97 -6.40
CA ILE A 182 6.18 10.37 -7.40
C ILE A 182 5.83 8.91 -7.65
N ALA A 183 5.75 8.13 -6.57
CA ALA A 183 5.43 6.71 -6.61
C ALA A 183 4.99 6.25 -5.21
N ALA A 184 4.24 5.16 -5.14
CA ALA A 184 3.87 4.52 -3.88
C ALA A 184 3.84 3.00 -4.01
N THR A 185 3.84 2.32 -2.88
CA THR A 185 3.36 0.95 -2.77
C THR A 185 2.77 0.79 -1.38
N TRP A 186 2.15 -0.34 -1.09
CA TRP A 186 1.65 -0.61 0.24
C TRP A 186 1.77 -2.08 0.57
N ILE A 187 1.77 -2.38 1.86
CA ILE A 187 1.78 -3.74 2.42
C ILE A 187 0.65 -3.87 3.42
N THR A 188 0.31 -5.09 3.76
CA THR A 188 -0.45 -5.38 4.97
C THR A 188 0.43 -6.10 5.98
N VAL A 189 0.17 -5.85 7.27
CA VAL A 189 0.80 -6.61 8.36
C VAL A 189 -0.27 -6.95 9.37
N GLN A 190 -0.25 -8.18 9.88
CA GLN A 190 -1.11 -8.63 10.96
C GLN A 190 -0.26 -9.17 12.11
N ASN A 191 -0.75 -9.00 13.34
CA ASN A 191 -0.09 -9.54 14.51
C ASN A 191 -0.79 -10.81 15.00
N LEU A 192 -0.09 -11.95 14.82
CA LEU A 192 -0.57 -13.30 15.12
C LEU A 192 0.24 -13.97 16.24
N THR A 193 1.03 -13.21 17.02
CA THR A 193 1.99 -13.78 17.96
C THR A 193 1.37 -14.43 19.20
N GLU A 194 0.13 -14.07 19.56
CA GLU A 194 -0.53 -14.52 20.79
C GLU A 194 -2.01 -14.83 20.55
N THR A 195 -2.66 -15.46 21.53
CA THR A 195 -4.12 -15.59 21.54
C THR A 195 -4.75 -14.22 21.80
N PRO A 196 -5.70 -13.76 20.96
CA PRO A 196 -6.38 -12.49 21.17
C PRO A 196 -7.07 -12.42 22.53
N THR A 197 -6.72 -11.42 23.34
CA THR A 197 -7.41 -11.09 24.60
C THR A 197 -8.47 -10.01 24.40
N ASN A 198 -8.33 -9.20 23.36
CA ASN A 198 -9.35 -8.26 22.90
C ASN A 198 -9.85 -8.73 21.52
N THR A 199 -11.17 -8.84 21.37
CA THR A 199 -11.83 -9.19 20.10
C THR A 199 -12.76 -8.08 19.63
N SER A 200 -12.86 -6.99 20.38
CA SER A 200 -13.67 -5.82 20.03
C SER A 200 -12.78 -4.79 19.35
N PHE A 201 -12.75 -4.85 18.02
CA PHE A 201 -12.10 -3.86 17.16
C PHE A 201 -13.14 -3.18 16.27
N PRO A 202 -12.89 -1.92 15.86
CA PRO A 202 -13.73 -1.25 14.88
C PRO A 202 -13.72 -2.00 13.55
N PRO A 203 -14.77 -1.86 12.72
CA PRO A 203 -14.80 -2.49 11.41
C PRO A 203 -13.62 -2.04 10.52
N PRO A 204 -13.27 -2.83 9.49
CA PRO A 204 -12.35 -2.38 8.44
C PRO A 204 -12.82 -1.07 7.80
N ARG A 205 -11.89 -0.27 7.30
CA ARG A 205 -12.24 0.93 6.53
C ARG A 205 -12.98 0.53 5.23
N PRO A 206 -13.91 1.35 4.74
CA PRO A 206 -14.54 1.11 3.44
C PRO A 206 -13.47 1.12 2.34
N SER A 207 -13.41 0.07 1.53
CA SER A 207 -12.65 0.10 0.28
C SER A 207 -13.38 1.04 -0.69
N PRO A 208 -12.68 1.94 -1.41
CA PRO A 208 -13.31 2.68 -2.50
C PRO A 208 -13.71 1.66 -3.58
N SER A 209 -15.02 1.49 -3.77
CA SER A 209 -15.56 0.77 -4.93
C SER A 209 -15.11 1.49 -6.20
N PRO A 210 -14.77 0.79 -7.30
CA PRO A 210 -14.65 1.45 -8.58
C PRO A 210 -16.04 1.99 -8.92
N THR A 211 -16.16 3.32 -8.96
CA THR A 211 -17.40 4.02 -9.31
C THR A 211 -17.76 3.65 -10.76
N GLY A 212 -18.70 2.73 -10.93
CA GLY A 212 -19.48 2.63 -12.15
C GLY A 212 -20.54 3.71 -12.11
N ASP A 213 -20.55 4.58 -13.12
CA ASP A 213 -21.53 5.65 -13.26
C ASP A 213 -22.97 5.08 -13.28
N GLY A 214 -23.77 5.55 -12.33
CA GLY A 214 -25.20 5.86 -12.45
C GLY A 214 -26.19 4.74 -12.74
N ALA A 215 -26.99 4.37 -11.73
CA ALA A 215 -28.44 4.52 -11.76
C ALA A 215 -29.06 4.25 -10.38
N ASN A 216 -29.86 5.19 -9.91
CA ASN A 216 -30.82 5.00 -8.81
C ASN A 216 -31.76 3.83 -9.12
N SER A 217 -31.89 2.90 -8.19
CA SER A 217 -33.20 2.38 -7.83
C SER A 217 -33.18 1.85 -6.39
N ASP A 218 -34.06 2.47 -5.62
CA ASP A 218 -34.57 2.06 -4.31
C ASP A 218 -34.84 0.55 -4.26
N GLY A 219 -34.38 -0.11 -3.20
CA GLY A 219 -34.43 -1.57 -3.08
C GLY A 219 -33.81 -2.06 -1.79
N SER A 220 -34.60 -1.97 -0.70
CA SER A 220 -34.30 -2.64 0.56
C SER A 220 -34.13 -4.15 0.31
N ALA A 221 -32.93 -4.67 0.52
CA ALA A 221 -32.65 -6.10 0.50
C ALA A 221 -31.89 -6.48 1.78
N SER A 222 -32.67 -6.88 2.78
CA SER A 222 -32.23 -7.73 3.89
C SER A 222 -31.74 -9.06 3.31
N GLY A 223 -30.42 -9.28 3.31
CA GLY A 223 -29.78 -10.52 2.88
C GLY A 223 -29.06 -11.19 4.04
N ASP A 224 -29.75 -12.12 4.70
CA ASP A 224 -29.17 -13.03 5.69
C ASP A 224 -28.06 -13.87 5.04
N ALA A 225 -26.86 -13.83 5.62
CA ALA A 225 -25.74 -14.68 5.24
C ALA A 225 -26.01 -16.12 5.70
N SER A 226 -26.54 -16.95 4.81
CA SER A 226 -26.62 -18.40 5.03
C SER A 226 -25.21 -19.02 4.90
N GLY A 227 -24.65 -19.46 6.03
CA GLY A 227 -23.39 -20.20 6.07
C GLY A 227 -23.54 -21.59 5.45
N MET A 228 -22.71 -21.90 4.45
CA MET A 228 -22.63 -23.24 3.88
C MET A 228 -21.63 -24.08 4.69
N MET A 229 -22.15 -25.02 5.48
CA MET A 229 -21.36 -25.94 6.31
C MET A 229 -20.85 -27.12 5.48
N ILE A 230 -19.52 -27.25 5.33
CA ILE A 230 -18.89 -28.50 4.90
C ILE A 230 -17.81 -28.88 5.92
N ALA A 231 -18.03 -29.99 6.61
CA ALA A 231 -17.06 -30.75 7.42
C ALA A 231 -16.21 -29.94 8.44
N GLY A 232 -16.86 -29.13 9.29
CA GLY A 232 -16.34 -28.81 10.63
C GLY A 232 -15.19 -27.80 10.74
N ARG A 233 -14.90 -27.01 9.70
CA ARG A 233 -13.96 -25.88 9.79
C ARG A 233 -14.58 -24.65 9.14
N THR A 234 -14.76 -23.58 9.91
CA THR A 234 -15.20 -22.28 9.39
C THR A 234 -14.07 -21.68 8.56
N PHE A 235 -14.31 -21.49 7.26
CA PHE A 235 -13.43 -20.74 6.38
C PHE A 235 -14.12 -19.42 6.04
N TRP A 236 -13.52 -18.30 6.42
CA TRP A 236 -13.93 -16.99 5.92
C TRP A 236 -13.48 -16.90 4.45
N ALA A 237 -14.43 -16.87 3.53
CA ALA A 237 -14.16 -16.73 2.11
C ALA A 237 -13.74 -15.28 1.80
N ALA A 238 -12.46 -14.96 1.99
CA ALA A 238 -11.85 -13.91 1.19
C ALA A 238 -11.72 -14.46 -0.23
N MET A 239 -12.40 -13.84 -1.20
CA MET A 239 -12.34 -14.24 -2.60
C MET A 239 -10.89 -14.12 -3.09
N SER A 240 -10.16 -15.22 -3.09
CA SER A 240 -8.87 -15.38 -3.76
C SER A 240 -9.13 -16.12 -5.06
N THR A 241 -9.06 -15.40 -6.18
CA THR A 241 -9.11 -15.98 -7.53
C THR A 241 -7.82 -16.72 -7.81
N THR A 242 -7.77 -18.01 -7.49
CA THR A 242 -6.72 -18.92 -7.96
C THR A 242 -6.86 -19.16 -9.46
N VAL A 243 -5.98 -18.54 -10.26
CA VAL A 243 -5.77 -18.97 -11.66
C VAL A 243 -4.75 -20.09 -11.65
N LEU A 244 -5.24 -21.33 -11.69
CA LEU A 244 -4.43 -22.53 -11.86
C LEU A 244 -4.22 -22.77 -13.38
N ALA A 245 -3.06 -22.39 -13.92
CA ALA A 245 -2.69 -22.71 -15.29
C ALA A 245 -1.90 -24.03 -15.31
N VAL A 246 -2.59 -25.14 -15.57
CA VAL A 246 -1.96 -26.41 -15.96
C VAL A 246 -1.97 -26.47 -17.48
N VAL A 247 -0.80 -26.43 -18.12
CA VAL A 247 -0.65 -26.78 -19.54
C VAL A 247 0.25 -28.01 -19.63
N PHE A 248 -0.37 -29.18 -19.77
CA PHE A 248 0.28 -30.37 -20.33
C PHE A 248 0.27 -30.24 -21.84
N ALA A 249 1.44 -30.27 -22.46
CA ALA A 249 1.58 -30.59 -23.88
C ALA A 249 2.63 -31.70 -24.03
N ILE A 250 2.13 -32.93 -24.11
CA ILE A 250 2.84 -34.09 -24.66
C ILE A 250 2.51 -34.11 -26.15
N ALA A 251 3.51 -34.14 -27.01
CA ALA A 251 3.39 -34.75 -28.33
C ALA A 251 4.78 -35.24 -28.80
N LEU A 252 4.81 -36.50 -29.20
CA LEU A 252 5.84 -37.13 -30.02
C LEU A 252 6.05 -36.36 -31.34
#